data_AF-A0A7C7G2A4-F1
#
_entry.id   AF-A0A7C7G2A4-F1
#
_cell.length_a   1.000
_cell.length_b   1.000
_cell.length_c   1.000
_cell.angle_alpha   90.00
_cell.angle_beta   90.00
_cell.angle_gamma   90.00
#
_symmetry.space_group_name_H-M   'P 1'
#
loop_
_entity.id
_entity.type
_entity.pdbx_description
1 polymer ?
#
loop_
_entity_poly.entity_id
_entity_poly.type
_entity_poly.pdbx_seq_one_letter_code
_entity_poly.pdbx_strand_id
1 'polypeptide(L)' 'MTLSDIHRFDRGTMKLSKEDAANIVDALNEWDETIGAKELDDDEVGLDYQRWVELKLRLMDFLENKNEFDPPI' A
#
# COMPACT_ATOMS: atom_id res chain seq x y z
N MET A 1 -15.44 2.38 15.85
CA MET A 1 -14.97 1.36 14.90
C MET A 1 -15.22 0.00 15.50
N THR A 2 -15.96 -0.85 14.81
CA THR A 2 -16.30 -2.21 15.21
C THR A 2 -15.71 -3.20 14.22
N LEU A 3 -15.46 -4.44 14.63
CA LEU A 3 -14.91 -5.48 13.74
C LEU A 3 -15.81 -5.77 12.52
N SER A 4 -17.09 -5.44 12.62
CA SER A 4 -18.08 -5.48 11.54
C SER A 4 -17.87 -4.43 10.45
N ASP A 5 -17.13 -3.35 10.73
CA ASP A 5 -16.80 -2.31 9.76
C ASP A 5 -15.64 -2.74 8.82
N ILE A 6 -14.97 -3.86 9.14
CA ILE A 6 -13.88 -4.41 8.35
C ILE A 6 -14.47 -5.13 7.13
N HIS A 7 -14.25 -4.59 5.94
CA HIS A 7 -14.67 -5.20 4.69
C HIS A 7 -14.07 -6.61 4.53
N ARG A 8 -14.94 -7.63 4.46
CA ARG A 8 -14.54 -8.99 4.15
C ARG A 8 -14.15 -9.09 2.68
N PHE A 9 -12.90 -9.47 2.42
CA PHE A 9 -12.39 -9.73 1.07
C PHE A 9 -13.19 -10.85 0.40
N ASP A 10 -13.95 -10.52 -0.66
CA ASP A 10 -14.65 -11.51 -1.48
C ASP A 10 -13.69 -12.07 -2.56
N ARG A 11 -13.51 -13.40 -2.58
CA ARG A 11 -12.81 -14.18 -3.62
C ARG A 11 -11.37 -13.77 -3.97
N GLY A 12 -10.45 -13.96 -3.03
CA GLY A 12 -9.04 -14.31 -3.32
C GLY A 12 -8.17 -13.28 -4.04
N THR A 13 -8.68 -12.08 -4.33
CA THR A 13 -7.89 -10.96 -4.84
C THR A 13 -7.91 -9.85 -3.79
N MET A 14 -6.77 -9.57 -3.18
CA MET A 14 -6.62 -8.36 -2.36
C MET A 14 -6.84 -7.16 -3.28
N LYS A 15 -7.89 -6.38 -3.00
CA LYS A 15 -8.17 -5.11 -3.66
C LYS A 15 -7.97 -4.01 -2.63
N LEU A 16 -7.13 -3.04 -2.98
CA LEU A 16 -6.94 -1.82 -2.19
C LEU A 16 -7.91 -0.76 -2.71
N SER A 17 -8.66 -0.14 -1.80
CA SER A 17 -9.34 1.12 -2.13
C SER A 17 -8.32 2.27 -2.20
N LYS A 18 -8.72 3.41 -2.77
CA LYS A 18 -7.89 4.63 -2.74
C LYS A 18 -7.64 5.11 -1.31
N GLU A 19 -8.64 4.96 -0.43
CA GLU A 19 -8.49 5.31 0.99
C GLU A 19 -7.49 4.39 1.69
N ASP A 20 -7.58 3.08 1.46
CA ASP A 20 -6.59 2.13 2.01
C ASP A 20 -5.17 2.43 1.52
N ALA A 21 -5.02 2.72 0.23
CA ALA A 21 -3.71 3.08 -0.33
C ALA A 21 -3.16 4.38 0.28
N ALA A 22 -4.00 5.40 0.50
CA ALA A 22 -3.58 6.63 1.14
C ALA A 22 -3.14 6.40 2.60
N ASN A 23 -3.91 5.62 3.35
CA ASN A 23 -3.57 5.24 4.72
C ASN A 23 -2.24 4.46 4.79
N ILE A 24 -1.98 3.57 3.82
CA ILE A 24 -0.72 2.84 3.76
C ILE A 24 0.45 3.78 3.43
N VAL A 25 0.29 4.72 2.50
CA VAL A 25 1.34 5.71 2.18
C VAL A 25 1.69 6.54 3.41
N ASP A 26 0.68 6.97 4.18
CA ASP A 26 0.86 7.72 5.41
C ASP A 26 1.63 6.89 6.46
N ALA A 27 1.20 5.66 6.71
CA ALA A 27 1.89 4.74 7.62
C ALA A 27 3.35 4.46 7.20
N LEU A 28 3.63 4.37 5.89
CA LEU A 28 4.99 4.19 5.37
C LEU A 28 5.86 5.44 5.52
N ASN A 29 5.27 6.64 5.57
CA ASN A 29 5.99 7.88 5.89
C ASN A 29 6.33 7.92 7.38
N GLU A 30 5.36 7.66 8.25
CA GLU A 30 5.58 7.62 9.70
C GLU A 30 6.62 6.56 10.08
N TRP A 31 6.58 5.39 9.43
CA TRP A 31 7.55 4.33 9.64
C TRP A 31 8.97 4.73 9.20
N ASP A 32 9.13 5.45 8.09
CA ASP A 32 10.44 5.92 7.61
C ASP A 32 11.04 6.97 8.54
N GLU A 33 10.21 7.86 9.09
CA GLU A 33 10.63 8.89 10.06
C GLU A 33 11.09 8.30 11.40
N THR A 34 10.63 7.10 11.76
CA THR A 34 10.85 6.51 13.09
C THR A 34 11.82 5.33 13.11
N ILE A 35 11.76 4.46 12.10
CA ILE A 35 12.53 3.21 12.02
C ILE A 35 13.40 3.20 10.76
N GLY A 36 12.79 3.48 9.60
CA GLY A 36 13.46 3.40 8.30
C GLY A 36 13.68 1.97 7.81
N ALA A 37 14.20 1.86 6.59
CA ALA A 37 14.43 0.58 5.94
C ALA A 37 15.52 -0.28 6.60
N LYS A 38 15.28 -1.59 6.62
CA LYS A 38 16.23 -2.58 7.14
C LYS A 38 17.14 -3.06 6.01
N GLU A 39 18.43 -3.28 6.32
CA GLU A 39 19.32 -4.06 5.46
C GLU A 39 18.87 -5.53 5.50
N LEU A 40 18.55 -6.08 4.33
CA LEU A 40 18.05 -7.45 4.17
C LEU A 40 19.10 -8.34 3.51
N ASP A 41 19.15 -9.60 3.92
CA ASP A 41 19.88 -10.64 3.19
C ASP A 41 19.11 -11.02 1.91
N ASP A 42 19.80 -11.60 0.92
CA ASP A 42 19.24 -11.92 -0.40
C ASP A 42 17.99 -12.85 -0.36
N ASP A 43 17.87 -13.66 0.69
CA ASP A 43 16.76 -14.59 0.93
C ASP A 43 15.74 -14.07 1.95
N GLU A 44 15.94 -12.87 2.50
CA GLU A 44 15.05 -12.27 3.48
C GLU A 44 13.85 -11.54 2.82
N VAL A 45 12.65 -11.92 3.27
CA VAL A 45 11.43 -11.20 2.95
C VAL A 45 11.31 -10.01 3.90
N GLY A 46 11.23 -8.82 3.36
CA GLY A 46 11.16 -7.59 4.14
C GLY A 46 11.13 -6.34 3.26
N LEU A 47 11.16 -5.19 3.92
CA LEU A 47 11.15 -3.89 3.29
C LEU A 47 12.53 -3.23 3.43
N ASP A 48 13.41 -3.51 2.47
CA ASP A 48 14.63 -2.73 2.26
C ASP A 48 14.29 -1.37 1.63
N TYR A 49 15.30 -0.50 1.51
CA TYR A 49 15.11 0.85 1.02
C TYR A 49 14.51 0.88 -0.40
N GLN A 50 15.00 0.01 -1.29
CA GLN A 50 14.52 -0.04 -2.66
C GLN A 50 13.06 -0.49 -2.71
N ARG A 51 12.72 -1.58 -2.01
CA ARG A 51 11.35 -2.10 -1.94
C ARG A 51 10.39 -1.09 -1.30
N TRP A 52 10.83 -0.34 -0.30
CA TRP A 52 10.05 0.75 0.30
C TRP A 52 9.76 1.85 -0.71
N VAL A 53 10.78 2.37 -1.40
CA VAL A 53 10.61 3.42 -2.42
C VAL A 53 9.68 2.94 -3.53
N GLU A 54 9.91 1.75 -4.08
CA GLU A 54 9.09 1.17 -5.15
C GLU A 54 7.63 0.99 -4.72
N LEU A 55 7.39 0.50 -3.50
CA LEU A 55 6.04 0.35 -2.94
C LEU A 55 5.33 1.70 -2.82
N LYS A 56 6.00 2.71 -2.25
CA LYS A 56 5.43 4.06 -2.14
C LYS A 56 5.09 4.67 -3.49
N LEU A 57 6.00 4.57 -4.47
CA LEU A 57 5.76 5.09 -5.82
C LEU A 57 4.56 4.42 -6.48
N ARG A 58 4.43 3.09 -6.36
CA ARG A 58 3.28 2.36 -6.90
C ARG A 58 1.97 2.74 -6.23
N LEU A 59 1.98 2.99 -4.92
CA LEU A 59 0.78 3.44 -4.20
C LEU A 59 0.42 4.89 -4.57
N MET A 60 1.40 5.78 -4.68
CA MET A 60 1.18 7.17 -5.12
C MET A 60 0.64 7.23 -6.55
N ASP A 61 1.24 6.47 -7.46
CA ASP A 61 0.73 6.31 -8.83
C ASP A 61 -0.69 5.73 -8.83
N PHE A 62 -0.94 4.69 -8.02
CA PHE A 62 -2.28 4.15 -7.84
C PHE A 62 -3.26 5.19 -7.29
N LEU A 63 -2.84 6.18 -6.50
CA LEU A 63 -3.69 7.27 -5.99
C LEU A 63 -3.99 8.33 -7.06
N GLU A 64 -2.97 8.72 -7.82
CA GLU A 64 -3.03 9.78 -8.84
C GLU A 64 -3.78 9.34 -10.11
N ASN A 65 -3.62 8.08 -10.52
CA ASN A 65 -4.27 7.58 -11.72
C ASN A 65 -5.79 7.45 -11.52
N LYS A 66 -6.56 8.36 -12.15
CA LYS A 66 -8.00 8.24 -12.29
C LYS A 66 -8.32 7.19 -13.36
N ASN A 67 -8.49 5.94 -12.91
CA ASN A 67 -9.21 4.86 -13.59
C ASN A 67 -9.14 4.86 -15.14
N GLU A 68 -8.16 4.16 -15.72
CA GLU A 68 -8.30 3.66 -17.12
C GLU A 68 -9.40 2.59 -17.24
N PHE A 69 -10.00 2.16 -16.13
CA PHE A 69 -11.01 1.09 -16.08
C PHE A 69 -12.35 1.52 -15.47
N ASP A 70 -12.65 2.82 -15.38
CA ASP A 70 -14.02 3.22 -15.07
C ASP A 70 -14.90 2.94 -16.29
N PRO A 71 -15.94 2.09 -16.17
CA PRO A 71 -16.90 1.92 -17.25
C PRO A 71 -17.61 3.26 -17.49
N PRO A 72 -17.92 3.61 -18.75
CA PRO A 72 -18.60 4.86 -19.06
C PRO A 72 -19.95 4.95 -18.34
N ILE A 73 -20.24 6.13 -17.79
CA ILE A 73 -21.53 6.49 -17.16
C ILE A 73 -22.64 6.47 -18.22
#